data_AF-A0A949ISI8-F1
#
_entry.id   AF-A0A949ISI8-F1
#
_cell.length_a   1.000
_cell.length_b   1.000
_cell.length_c   1.000
_cell.angle_alpha   90.00
_cell.angle_beta   90.00
_cell.angle_gamma   90.00
#
_symmetry.space_group_name_H-M   'P 1'
#
loop_
_entity.id
_entity.type
_entity.pdbx_description
1 polymer ?
#
loop_
_entity_poly.entity_id
_entity_poly.type
_entity_poly.pdbx_seq_one_letter_code
_entity_poly.pdbx_strand_id
1 'polypeptide(L)'
;MPPCDGAKEFYDAACKLGPVKFLTAPVLSEGCFSGKAAWVQSFVPERGREALKDLIICPGADKYFIAAPGRILIDDREKNVREWSAAGGISIHHKGDFAETLEALRKAVAALDAPSQKPRAAKRSNAPRQ
;
A
#
# COMPACT_ATOMS: atom_id res chain seq x y z
N MET A 1 -4.62 -18.64 12.21
CA MET A 1 -5.15 -18.44 10.84
C MET A 1 -4.01 -18.70 9.87
N PRO A 2 -4.10 -19.68 8.96
CA PRO A 2 -3.08 -19.86 7.94
C PRO A 2 -3.09 -18.68 6.96
N PRO A 3 -1.97 -18.38 6.28
CA PRO A 3 -1.95 -17.44 5.16
C PRO A 3 -2.84 -17.95 4.02
N CYS A 4 -3.37 -17.03 3.22
CA CYS A 4 -4.02 -17.38 1.96
C CYS A 4 -2.99 -17.97 0.99
N ASP A 5 -3.42 -18.88 0.13
CA ASP A 5 -2.58 -19.44 -0.92
C ASP A 5 -2.03 -18.32 -1.82
N GLY A 6 -0.72 -18.32 -2.07
CA GLY A 6 -0.04 -17.28 -2.86
C GLY A 6 0.30 -16.00 -2.10
N ALA A 7 -0.16 -15.82 -0.85
CA ALA A 7 0.08 -14.59 -0.09
C ALA A 7 1.57 -14.37 0.22
N LYS A 8 2.34 -15.44 0.48
CA LYS A 8 3.77 -15.35 0.79
C LYS A 8 4.58 -14.95 -0.44
N GLU A 9 4.31 -15.58 -1.57
CA GLU A 9 4.93 -15.29 -2.86
C GLU A 9 4.64 -13.85 -3.30
N PHE A 10 3.39 -13.41 -3.11
CA PHE A 10 2.98 -12.03 -3.35
C PHE A 10 3.74 -11.05 -2.45
N TYR A 11 3.79 -11.31 -1.13
CA TYR A 11 4.53 -10.46 -0.18
C TYR A 11 6.02 -10.37 -0.53
N ASP A 12 6.65 -11.49 -0.89
CA ASP A 12 8.07 -11.53 -1.25
C ASP A 12 8.33 -10.77 -2.55
N ALA A 13 7.40 -10.84 -3.52
CA ALA A 13 7.47 -10.05 -4.75
C ALA A 13 7.29 -8.55 -4.46
N ALA A 14 6.34 -8.18 -3.59
CA ALA A 14 6.11 -6.79 -3.20
C ALA A 14 7.32 -6.19 -2.46
N CYS A 15 7.98 -6.95 -1.59
CA CYS A 15 9.20 -6.52 -0.90
C CYS A 15 10.35 -6.17 -1.84
N LYS A 16 10.39 -6.75 -3.05
CA LYS A 16 11.39 -6.42 -4.08
C LYS A 16 11.08 -5.09 -4.80
N LEU A 17 9.83 -4.61 -4.72
CA LEU A 17 9.40 -3.36 -5.34
C LEU A 17 9.51 -2.17 -4.39
N GLY A 18 9.58 -2.41 -3.08
CA GLY A 18 9.78 -1.35 -2.09
C GLY A 18 9.46 -1.79 -0.65
N PRO A 19 9.51 -0.86 0.32
CA PRO A 19 9.17 -1.15 1.70
C PRO A 19 7.70 -1.56 1.87
N VAL A 20 7.46 -2.72 2.48
CA VAL A 20 6.12 -3.27 2.72
C VAL A 20 5.76 -3.16 4.20
N LYS A 21 4.53 -2.76 4.49
CA LYS A 21 3.97 -2.67 5.84
C LYS A 21 2.66 -3.47 5.90
N PHE A 22 2.39 -4.11 7.04
CA PHE A 22 1.10 -4.71 7.33
C PHE A 22 0.19 -3.66 7.97
N LEU A 23 -0.80 -3.16 7.22
CA LEU A 23 -1.79 -2.21 7.73
C LEU A 23 -3.14 -2.90 7.96
N THR A 24 -3.51 -3.11 9.22
CA THR A 24 -4.64 -3.98 9.59
C THR A 24 -5.55 -3.36 10.64
N ALA A 25 -6.83 -3.73 10.58
CA ALA A 25 -7.83 -3.31 11.56
C ALA A 25 -8.00 -4.36 12.67
N PRO A 26 -8.04 -3.94 13.95
CA PRO A 26 -8.38 -4.84 15.06
C PRO A 26 -9.91 -4.99 15.17
N VAL A 27 -10.32 -6.13 15.73
CA VAL A 27 -11.56 -6.21 16.49
C VAL A 27 -11.22 -5.78 17.92
N LEU A 28 -12.16 -5.13 18.64
CA LEU A 28 -11.95 -4.64 19.99
C LEU A 28 -11.87 -5.76 21.02
N SER A 29 -10.80 -6.55 20.96
CA SER A 29 -10.43 -7.56 21.93
C SER A 29 -8.91 -7.62 22.05
N GLU A 30 -8.41 -7.78 23.28
CA GLU A 30 -6.97 -7.83 23.56
C GLU A 30 -6.27 -8.92 22.74
N GLY A 31 -6.88 -10.11 22.68
CA GLY A 31 -6.38 -11.24 21.89
C GLY A 31 -6.27 -10.96 20.39
N CYS A 32 -7.01 -9.98 19.85
CA CYS A 32 -6.90 -9.60 18.44
C CYS A 32 -5.56 -8.91 18.15
N PHE A 33 -5.09 -8.04 19.05
CA PHE A 33 -3.84 -7.30 18.87
C PHE A 33 -2.64 -8.25 18.96
N SER A 34 -2.57 -9.05 20.04
CA SER A 34 -1.50 -10.03 20.22
C SER A 34 -1.53 -11.12 19.15
N GLY A 35 -2.72 -11.57 18.74
CA GLY A 35 -2.88 -12.55 17.66
C GLY A 35 -2.36 -12.07 16.31
N LYS A 36 -2.56 -10.78 15.96
CA LYS A 36 -2.01 -10.19 14.73
C LYS A 36 -0.48 -10.09 14.77
N ALA A 37 0.07 -9.69 15.91
CA ALA A 37 1.52 -9.66 16.11
C ALA A 37 2.14 -11.05 15.94
N ALA A 38 1.57 -12.06 16.61
CA ALA A 38 2.01 -13.44 16.49
C ALA A 38 1.90 -13.94 15.04
N TRP A 39 0.80 -13.64 14.35
CA TRP A 39 0.60 -14.03 12.95
C TRP A 39 1.68 -13.47 12.03
N VAL A 40 2.02 -12.17 12.15
CA VAL A 40 3.08 -11.55 11.33
C VAL A 40 4.42 -12.25 11.55
N GLN A 41 4.77 -12.56 12.80
CA GLN A 41 6.02 -13.27 13.10
C GLN A 41 6.03 -14.70 12.55
N SER A 42 4.88 -15.38 12.50
CA SER A 42 4.77 -16.69 11.87
C SER A 42 4.76 -16.62 10.34
N PHE A 43 4.29 -15.51 9.75
CA PHE A 43 4.23 -15.34 8.29
C PHE A 43 5.59 -15.00 7.67
N VAL A 44 6.44 -14.28 8.40
CA VAL A 44 7.82 -13.91 8.01
C VAL A 44 8.83 -14.31 9.10
N PRO A 45 8.98 -15.61 9.39
CA PRO A 45 9.79 -16.10 10.51
C PRO A 45 11.27 -15.69 10.39
N GLU A 46 11.79 -15.53 9.18
CA GLU A 46 13.14 -15.08 8.90
C GLU A 46 13.45 -13.68 9.43
N ARG A 47 12.41 -12.86 9.69
CA ARG A 47 12.55 -11.51 10.25
C ARG A 47 12.39 -11.48 11.77
N GLY A 48 11.95 -12.56 12.40
CA GLY A 48 11.78 -12.64 13.85
C GLY A 48 10.98 -11.47 14.44
N ARG A 49 11.53 -10.84 15.49
CA ARG A 49 10.88 -9.69 16.18
C ARG A 49 10.91 -8.40 15.34
N GLU A 50 11.82 -8.27 14.38
CA GLU A 50 11.93 -7.07 13.54
C GLU A 50 10.72 -6.89 12.63
N ALA A 51 10.01 -7.97 12.29
CA ALA A 51 8.76 -7.92 11.54
C ALA A 51 7.68 -7.06 12.22
N LEU A 52 7.72 -6.95 13.56
CA LEU A 52 6.76 -6.14 14.32
C LEU A 52 6.88 -4.63 14.05
N LYS A 53 8.05 -4.15 13.56
CA LYS A 53 8.23 -2.75 13.14
C LYS A 53 7.44 -2.39 11.88
N ASP A 54 6.96 -3.40 11.16
CA ASP A 54 6.16 -3.23 9.94
C ASP A 54 4.68 -3.46 10.16
N LEU A 55 4.27 -3.81 11.38
CA LEU A 55 2.87 -3.98 11.75
C LEU A 55 2.27 -2.67 12.26
N ILE A 56 1.27 -2.16 11.54
CA ILE A 56 0.48 -1.00 11.90
C ILE A 56 -0.96 -1.47 12.16
N ILE A 57 -1.43 -1.29 13.38
CA ILE A 57 -2.79 -1.62 13.79
C ILE A 57 -3.56 -0.32 14.04
N CYS A 58 -4.60 -0.07 13.25
CA CYS A 58 -5.52 1.06 13.43
C CYS A 58 -6.92 0.67 12.96
N PRO A 59 -8.00 1.36 13.41
CA PRO A 59 -9.33 1.12 12.86
C PRO A 59 -9.33 1.20 11.33
N GLY A 60 -10.13 0.35 10.67
CA GLY A 60 -10.17 0.31 9.20
C GLY A 60 -10.53 1.65 8.58
N ALA A 61 -11.49 2.35 9.21
CA ALA A 61 -11.90 3.70 8.85
C ALA A 61 -10.81 4.76 9.04
N ASP A 62 -9.72 4.46 9.77
CA ASP A 62 -8.64 5.42 10.04
C ASP A 62 -7.40 5.18 9.16
N LYS A 63 -7.43 4.16 8.29
CA LYS A 63 -6.30 3.87 7.39
C LYS A 63 -5.95 5.05 6.50
N TYR A 64 -6.93 5.86 6.09
CA TYR A 64 -6.72 7.01 5.22
C TYR A 64 -5.80 8.08 5.83
N PHE A 65 -5.69 8.17 7.17
CA PHE A 65 -4.75 9.11 7.80
C PHE A 65 -3.28 8.81 7.49
N ILE A 66 -2.97 7.58 7.03
CA ILE A 66 -1.62 7.15 6.65
C ILE A 66 -1.40 7.34 5.13
N ALA A 67 -2.44 7.63 4.37
CA ALA A 67 -2.32 7.88 2.94
C ALA A 67 -1.44 9.11 2.68
N ALA A 68 -0.64 9.04 1.62
CA ALA A 68 0.18 10.14 1.16
C ALA A 68 0.56 9.90 -0.31
N PRO A 69 0.95 10.95 -1.06
CA PRO A 69 1.50 10.78 -2.40
C PRO A 69 2.63 9.74 -2.41
N GLY A 70 2.58 8.80 -3.36
CA GLY A 70 3.57 7.72 -3.46
C GLY A 70 3.34 6.52 -2.55
N ARG A 71 2.32 6.52 -1.67
CA ARG A 71 1.97 5.35 -0.85
C ARG A 71 0.86 4.53 -1.49
N ILE A 72 1.07 3.23 -1.56
CA ILE A 72 0.14 2.29 -2.17
C ILE A 72 -0.55 1.47 -1.07
N LEU A 73 -1.89 1.44 -1.08
CA LEU A 73 -2.69 0.52 -0.26
C LEU A 73 -3.24 -0.61 -1.13
N ILE A 74 -3.09 -1.83 -0.63
CA ILE A 74 -3.71 -3.03 -1.19
C ILE A 74 -4.66 -3.58 -0.13
N ASP A 75 -5.97 -3.55 -0.42
CA ASP A 75 -7.00 -3.88 0.55
C ASP A 75 -8.19 -4.54 -0.17
N ASP A 76 -8.85 -5.48 0.50
CA ASP A 76 -10.02 -6.19 -0.01
C ASP A 76 -11.31 -5.39 0.16
N ARG A 77 -11.32 -4.41 1.07
CA ARG A 77 -12.49 -3.59 1.35
C ARG A 77 -12.53 -2.36 0.46
N GLU A 78 -13.52 -2.31 -0.42
CA GLU A 78 -13.73 -1.21 -1.35
C GLU A 78 -13.81 0.17 -0.66
N LYS A 79 -14.41 0.24 0.53
CA LYS A 79 -14.47 1.48 1.32
C LYS A 79 -13.06 2.01 1.65
N ASN A 80 -12.17 1.15 2.13
CA ASN A 80 -10.79 1.53 2.48
C ASN A 80 -10.03 2.01 1.25
N VAL A 81 -10.19 1.32 0.12
CA VAL A 81 -9.59 1.66 -1.19
C VAL A 81 -10.03 3.07 -1.62
N ARG A 82 -11.34 3.35 -1.57
CA ARG A 82 -11.90 4.65 -1.94
C ARG A 82 -11.40 5.78 -1.04
N GLU A 83 -11.42 5.57 0.28
CA GLU A 83 -10.97 6.58 1.26
C GLU A 83 -9.46 6.84 1.14
N TRP A 84 -8.65 5.81 0.90
CA TRP A 84 -7.20 5.96 0.69
C TRP A 84 -6.87 6.76 -0.57
N SER A 85 -7.55 6.47 -1.68
CA SER A 85 -7.43 7.24 -2.91
C SER A 85 -7.85 8.70 -2.72
N ALA A 86 -8.97 8.94 -2.03
CA ALA A 86 -9.46 10.29 -1.75
C ALA A 86 -8.49 11.10 -0.88
N ALA A 87 -7.73 10.43 0.00
CA ALA A 87 -6.68 11.03 0.83
C ALA A 87 -5.34 11.21 0.10
N GLY A 88 -5.27 10.98 -1.21
CA GLY A 88 -4.09 11.25 -2.05
C GLY A 88 -3.07 10.11 -2.12
N GLY A 89 -3.41 8.93 -1.62
CA GLY A 89 -2.64 7.70 -1.85
C GLY A 89 -3.07 6.98 -3.13
N ILE A 90 -2.31 5.96 -3.52
CA ILE A 90 -2.67 5.04 -4.61
C ILE A 90 -3.33 3.82 -3.97
N SER A 91 -4.46 3.35 -4.52
CA SER A 91 -5.14 2.17 -3.98
C SER A 91 -5.33 1.08 -5.02
N ILE A 92 -5.18 -0.18 -4.60
CA ILE A 92 -5.43 -1.38 -5.39
C ILE A 92 -6.47 -2.23 -4.64
N HIS A 93 -7.59 -2.52 -5.31
CA HIS A 93 -8.63 -3.38 -4.74
C HIS A 93 -8.29 -4.85 -4.99
N HIS A 94 -7.89 -5.56 -3.94
CA HIS A 94 -7.61 -6.99 -4.02
C HIS A 94 -8.92 -7.78 -3.98
N LYS A 95 -9.12 -8.70 -4.94
CA LYS A 95 -10.35 -9.50 -5.08
C LYS A 95 -10.12 -11.01 -4.97
N GLY A 96 -8.99 -11.42 -4.40
CA GLY A 96 -8.60 -12.82 -4.25
C GLY A 96 -7.59 -13.32 -5.28
N ASP A 97 -7.31 -12.56 -6.33
CA ASP A 97 -6.26 -12.88 -7.32
C ASP A 97 -4.97 -12.10 -7.04
N PHE A 98 -3.93 -12.82 -6.60
CA PHE A 98 -2.62 -12.22 -6.33
C PHE A 98 -1.83 -11.87 -7.59
N ALA A 99 -2.04 -12.55 -8.71
CA ALA A 99 -1.35 -12.25 -9.96
C ALA A 99 -1.86 -10.91 -10.52
N GLU A 100 -3.18 -10.72 -10.58
CA GLU A 100 -3.79 -9.44 -10.97
C GLU A 100 -3.34 -8.30 -10.05
N THR A 101 -3.30 -8.57 -8.74
CA THR A 101 -2.86 -7.59 -7.73
C THR A 101 -1.40 -7.20 -7.92
N LEU A 102 -0.53 -8.17 -8.23
CA LEU A 102 0.91 -7.92 -8.43
C LEU A 102 1.16 -7.12 -9.71
N GLU A 103 0.42 -7.39 -10.79
CA GLU A 103 0.51 -6.60 -12.03
C GLU A 103 0.05 -5.16 -11.80
N ALA A 104 -1.05 -4.95 -11.07
CA ALA A 104 -1.49 -3.61 -10.68
C ALA A 104 -0.44 -2.89 -9.82
N LEU A 105 0.20 -3.60 -8.88
CA LEU A 105 1.27 -3.05 -8.03
C LEU A 105 2.48 -2.64 -8.86
N ARG A 106 2.95 -3.50 -9.77
CA ARG A 106 4.08 -3.18 -10.67
C ARG A 106 3.81 -1.93 -11.50
N LYS A 107 2.60 -1.82 -12.06
CA LYS A 107 2.19 -0.64 -12.82
C LYS A 107 2.17 0.63 -11.96
N ALA A 108 1.65 0.54 -10.74
CA ALA A 108 1.62 1.66 -9.81
C ALA A 108 3.03 2.13 -9.42
N VAL A 109 3.93 1.19 -9.09
CA VAL A 109 5.33 1.49 -8.78
C VAL A 109 6.06 2.11 -9.98
N ALA A 110 5.91 1.53 -11.18
CA ALA A 110 6.52 2.10 -12.39
C ALA A 110 6.03 3.53 -12.70
N ALA A 111 4.78 3.84 -12.38
CA ALA A 111 4.24 5.20 -12.55
C ALA A 111 4.82 6.21 -11.53
N LEU A 112 5.27 5.75 -10.36
CA LEU A 112 5.96 6.59 -9.37
C LEU A 112 7.40 6.89 -9.79
N ASP A 113 8.07 5.95 -10.46
CA ASP A 113 9.44 6.11 -10.95
C ASP A 113 9.52 6.93 -12.25
N ALA A 114 8.40 7.10 -12.96
CA ALA A 114 8.37 7.85 -14.20
C ALA A 114 8.71 9.34 -13.97
N PRO A 115 9.63 9.93 -14.77
CA PRO A 115 10.00 11.32 -14.60
C PRO A 115 8.77 12.22 -14.78
N SER A 116 8.47 13.02 -13.76
CA SER A 116 7.35 13.96 -13.77
C SER A 116 7.47 14.89 -14.97
N GLN A 117 6.61 14.74 -15.98
CA GLN A 117 6.49 15.73 -17.04
C GLN A 117 5.84 16.99 -16.44
N LYS A 118 6.66 17.90 -15.91
CA LYS A 118 6.16 19.26 -15.60
C LYS A 118 5.66 19.87 -16.90
N PRO A 119 4.44 20.46 -16.95
CA PRO A 119 4.02 21.22 -18.12
C PRO A 119 5.03 22.34 -18.34
N ARG A 120 5.68 22.33 -19.50
CA ARG A 120 6.64 23.36 -19.91
C ARG A 120 5.86 24.66 -20.03
N ALA A 121 6.11 25.62 -19.14
CA ALA A 121 5.46 26.92 -19.16
C ALA A 121 5.52 27.50 -20.59
N ALA A 122 4.35 27.81 -21.16
CA ALA A 122 4.25 28.41 -22.47
C ALA A 122 5.06 29.71 -22.48
N LYS A 123 6.07 29.81 -23.35
CA LYS A 123 6.80 31.05 -23.58
C LYS A 123 5.80 32.12 -24.01
N ARG A 124 5.53 33.11 -23.16
CA ARG A 124 4.85 34.34 -23.58
C ARG A 124 5.72 35.01 -24.64
N SER A 125 5.25 35.02 -25.88
CA SER A 125 5.83 35.86 -26.93
C SER A 125 5.47 37.32 -26.63
N ASN A 126 6.45 38.12 -26.24
CA ASN A 126 6.31 39.57 -26.29
C ASN A 126 6.53 40.01 -27.74
N ALA A 127 5.45 40.32 -28.44
CA ALA A 127 5.51 41.06 -29.70
C ALA A 127 5.90 42.52 -29.39
N PRO A 128 6.79 43.15 -30.18
CA PRO A 128 7.13 44.56 -30.00
C PRO A 128 5.94 45.44 -30.41
N ARG A 129 5.54 46.36 -29.53
CA ARG A 129 4.59 47.42 -29.87
C ARG A 129 5.30 48.42 -30.79
N GLN A 130 4.66 48.72 -31.92
CA GLN A 130 4.99 49.83 -32.82
C GLN A 130 4.63 51.16 -32.17
#